data_AF-A0A1Y2RIJ4-F1
#
_entry.id   AF-A0A1Y2RIJ4-F1
#
_cell.length_a   1.000
_cell.length_b   1.000
_cell.length_c   1.000
_cell.angle_alpha   90.00
_cell.angle_beta   90.00
_cell.angle_gamma   90.00
#
_symmetry.space_group_name_H-M   'P 1'
#
loop_
_entity.id
_entity.type
_entity.pdbx_description
1 polymer ?
#
loop_
_entity_poly.entity_id
_entity_poly.type
_entity_poly.pdbx_seq_one_letter_code
_entity_poly.pdbx_strand_id
1 'polypeptide(L)'
;MISIGNFFFKYRNWIFILFYAALFIPSWPLFSPSKFGSCYYVWPIAIGLFVTCLGQLIRGLTIGLAYIIRGGKEGKPYAEGLVTEGIFNHCRNPLYVGNILMLLGVGILANSLVYVAIVIPIFLFIYQAIVLAEENFLRGKFGAGFDEYCKKVNRWFPNLRGIGKTFGSMQFNWKRWILKEHTTQFIWLIGITLILLLNYPELTGYNENRRNLLIGVVLGTLLLIYMLVRYLKKTGKFKE
;
A
#
# COMPACT_ATOMS: atom_id res chain seq x y z
N MET A 1 -8.35 -9.02 20.68
CA MET A 1 -7.79 -8.16 19.61
C MET A 1 -6.28 -7.91 19.75
N ILE A 2 -5.75 -7.47 20.90
CA ILE A 2 -4.31 -7.11 21.03
C ILE A 2 -3.37 -8.31 20.76
N SER A 3 -3.63 -9.48 21.35
CA SER A 3 -2.81 -10.69 21.12
C SER A 3 -2.79 -11.10 19.63
N ILE A 4 -3.96 -11.08 18.98
CA ILE A 4 -4.11 -11.32 17.54
C ILE A 4 -3.29 -10.31 16.73
N GLY A 5 -3.35 -9.03 17.11
CA GLY A 5 -2.57 -7.98 16.48
C GLY A 5 -1.07 -8.18 16.60
N ASN A 6 -0.57 -8.55 17.78
CA ASN A 6 0.85 -8.86 18.00
C ASN A 6 1.31 -10.05 17.14
N PHE A 7 0.49 -11.10 17.05
CA PHE A 7 0.77 -12.25 16.18
C PHE A 7 0.89 -11.82 14.72
N PHE A 8 -0.11 -11.12 14.18
CA PHE A 8 -0.08 -10.69 12.79
C PHE A 8 0.98 -9.63 12.51
N PHE A 9 1.32 -8.77 13.48
CA PHE A 9 2.40 -7.80 13.34
C PHE A 9 3.75 -8.48 13.09
N LYS A 10 4.02 -9.60 13.79
CA LYS A 10 5.23 -10.42 13.61
C LYS A 10 5.31 -11.04 12.22
N TYR A 11 4.17 -11.52 11.69
CA TYR A 11 4.11 -12.23 10.40
C TYR A 11 3.64 -11.39 9.21
N ARG A 12 3.47 -10.07 9.39
CA ARG A 12 2.85 -9.18 8.40
C ARG A 12 3.41 -9.30 6.99
N ASN A 13 4.72 -9.49 6.84
CA ASN A 13 5.35 -9.60 5.51
C ASN A 13 4.87 -10.86 4.75
N TRP A 14 4.74 -12.00 5.44
CA TRP A 14 4.22 -13.24 4.87
C TRP A 14 2.74 -13.12 4.52
N ILE A 15 1.98 -12.46 5.38
CA ILE A 15 0.56 -12.19 5.17
C ILE A 15 0.34 -11.38 3.89
N PHE A 16 1.17 -10.37 3.62
CA PHE A 16 1.09 -9.62 2.36
C PHE A 16 1.33 -10.49 1.13
N ILE A 17 2.30 -11.40 1.19
CA ILE A 17 2.56 -12.32 0.08
C ILE A 17 1.31 -13.18 -0.20
N LEU A 18 0.67 -13.69 0.86
CA LEU A 18 -0.59 -14.43 0.74
C LEU A 18 -1.70 -13.57 0.10
N PHE A 19 -1.84 -12.31 0.51
CA PHE A 19 -2.81 -11.39 -0.06
C PHE A 19 -2.55 -11.04 -1.53
N TYR A 20 -1.30 -10.91 -1.95
CA TYR A 20 -0.98 -10.72 -3.37
C TYR A 20 -1.20 -12.00 -4.18
N ALA A 21 -0.86 -13.18 -3.63
CA ALA A 21 -1.12 -14.45 -4.29
C ALA A 21 -2.63 -14.69 -4.49
N ALA A 22 -3.46 -14.26 -3.52
CA ALA A 22 -4.91 -14.39 -3.60
C ALA A 22 -5.56 -13.62 -4.78
N LEU A 23 -4.85 -12.66 -5.40
CA LEU A 23 -5.34 -11.95 -6.59
C LEU A 23 -5.54 -12.88 -7.81
N PHE A 24 -4.83 -14.01 -7.82
CA PHE A 24 -4.85 -14.98 -8.92
C PHE A 24 -5.82 -16.14 -8.67
N ILE A 25 -6.58 -16.10 -7.58
CA ILE A 25 -7.65 -17.07 -7.32
C ILE A 25 -8.79 -16.80 -8.33
N PRO A 26 -9.23 -17.82 -9.10
CA PRO A 26 -10.37 -17.68 -9.99
C PRO A 26 -11.60 -17.12 -9.26
N SER A 27 -12.25 -16.13 -9.87
CA SER A 27 -13.36 -15.42 -9.25
C SER A 27 -14.37 -14.98 -10.29
N TRP A 28 -15.62 -14.79 -9.86
CA TRP A 28 -16.59 -14.03 -10.63
C TRP A 28 -16.12 -12.59 -10.88
N PRO A 29 -16.40 -12.03 -12.06
CA PRO A 29 -16.05 -10.67 -12.39
C PRO A 29 -16.91 -9.65 -11.64
N LEU A 30 -16.30 -8.57 -11.14
CA LEU A 30 -17.04 -7.41 -10.62
C LEU A 30 -17.79 -6.68 -11.76
N PHE A 31 -17.11 -6.52 -12.88
CA PHE A 31 -17.61 -5.91 -14.11
C PHE A 31 -17.68 -6.99 -15.18
N SER A 32 -18.89 -7.28 -15.66
CA SER A 32 -19.13 -8.33 -16.66
C SER A 32 -19.59 -7.73 -18.00
N PRO A 33 -19.28 -8.37 -19.14
CA PRO A 33 -19.75 -7.94 -20.45
C PRO A 33 -21.28 -7.84 -20.55
N SER A 34 -22.02 -8.71 -19.86
CA SER A 34 -23.48 -8.71 -19.86
C SER A 34 -24.10 -7.47 -19.21
N LYS A 35 -23.42 -6.87 -18.24
CA LYS A 35 -23.90 -5.66 -17.53
C LYS A 35 -23.28 -4.37 -18.04
N PHE A 36 -22.03 -4.43 -18.52
CA PHE A 36 -21.23 -3.25 -18.87
C PHE A 36 -20.85 -3.16 -20.36
N GLY A 37 -21.31 -4.10 -21.20
CA GLY A 37 -21.07 -4.12 -22.64
C GLY A 37 -19.67 -4.59 -23.05
N SER A 38 -19.34 -4.42 -24.32
CA SER A 38 -18.06 -4.86 -24.92
C SER A 38 -16.83 -4.15 -24.32
N CYS A 39 -17.00 -2.92 -23.84
CA CYS A 39 -15.93 -2.13 -23.22
C CYS A 39 -15.86 -2.28 -21.68
N TYR A 40 -16.41 -3.36 -21.12
CA TYR A 40 -16.47 -3.57 -19.66
C TYR A 40 -15.11 -3.45 -18.96
N TYR A 41 -14.02 -3.85 -19.64
CA TYR A 41 -12.66 -3.88 -19.10
C TYR A 41 -12.12 -2.49 -18.72
N VAL A 42 -12.66 -1.41 -19.29
CA VAL A 42 -12.24 -0.04 -18.98
C VAL A 42 -12.55 0.33 -17.52
N TRP A 43 -13.67 -0.16 -16.98
CA TRP A 43 -14.13 0.15 -15.63
C TRP A 43 -13.21 -0.38 -14.52
N PRO A 44 -12.88 -1.68 -14.45
CA PRO A 44 -11.97 -2.18 -13.43
C PRO A 44 -10.56 -1.59 -13.60
N ILE A 45 -10.12 -1.32 -14.84
CA ILE A 45 -8.84 -0.66 -15.09
C ILE A 45 -8.84 0.76 -14.52
N ALA A 46 -9.79 1.61 -14.90
CA ALA A 46 -9.82 3.01 -14.49
C ALA A 46 -10.00 3.15 -12.98
N ILE A 47 -10.99 2.46 -12.40
CA ILE A 47 -11.30 2.55 -10.97
C ILE A 47 -10.17 1.90 -10.16
N GLY A 48 -9.71 0.73 -10.56
CA GLY A 48 -8.64 0.00 -9.88
C GLY A 48 -7.34 0.80 -9.85
N LEU A 49 -6.91 1.35 -11.00
CA LEU A 49 -5.73 2.21 -11.09
C LEU A 49 -5.90 3.50 -10.28
N PHE A 50 -7.05 4.16 -10.33
CA PHE A 50 -7.31 5.35 -9.53
C PHE A 50 -7.15 5.08 -8.02
N VAL A 51 -7.85 4.05 -7.52
CA VAL A 51 -7.84 3.69 -6.09
C VAL A 51 -6.45 3.24 -5.64
N THR A 52 -5.77 2.42 -6.42
CA THR A 52 -4.45 1.92 -6.03
C THR A 52 -3.36 2.99 -6.11
N CYS A 53 -3.42 3.90 -7.09
CA CYS A 53 -2.50 5.04 -7.18
C CYS A 53 -2.74 6.04 -6.04
N LEU A 54 -3.99 6.28 -5.65
CA LEU A 54 -4.32 7.10 -4.47
C LEU A 54 -3.72 6.50 -3.19
N GLY A 55 -3.79 5.18 -3.03
CA GLY A 55 -3.13 4.48 -1.92
C GLY A 55 -1.62 4.69 -1.91
N GLN A 56 -0.97 4.54 -3.07
CA GLN A 56 0.46 4.75 -3.21
C GLN A 56 0.86 6.21 -2.96
N LEU A 57 0.04 7.17 -3.39
CA LEU A 57 0.24 8.60 -3.13
C LEU A 57 0.22 8.89 -1.62
N ILE A 58 -0.78 8.40 -0.89
CA ILE A 58 -0.87 8.58 0.57
C ILE A 58 0.36 8.01 1.28
N ARG A 59 0.82 6.81 0.87
CA ARG A 59 2.06 6.23 1.41
C ARG A 59 3.28 7.08 1.10
N GLY A 60 3.41 7.53 -0.14
CA GLY A 60 4.51 8.37 -0.58
C GLY A 60 4.58 9.69 0.19
N LEU A 61 3.45 10.39 0.31
CA LEU A 61 3.32 11.61 1.11
C LEU A 61 3.66 11.39 2.57
N THR A 62 3.18 10.29 3.16
CA THR A 62 3.50 9.96 4.55
C THR A 62 5.01 9.84 4.72
N ILE A 63 5.66 9.01 3.91
CA ILE A 63 7.09 8.70 4.06
C ILE A 63 7.97 9.90 3.72
N GLY A 64 7.62 10.62 2.66
CA GLY A 64 8.38 11.77 2.19
C GLY A 64 8.32 12.97 3.13
N LEU A 65 7.20 13.20 3.82
CA LEU A 65 7.04 14.31 4.76
C LEU A 65 7.52 13.97 6.18
N ALA A 66 7.04 12.86 6.75
CA ALA A 66 7.34 12.49 8.13
C ALA A 66 7.53 10.97 8.25
N TYR A 67 8.74 10.54 8.59
CA TYR A 67 9.06 9.12 8.62
C TYR A 67 9.04 8.54 10.02
N ILE A 68 8.42 7.37 10.14
CA ILE A 68 8.52 6.51 11.32
C ILE A 68 9.40 5.30 10.99
N ILE A 69 10.20 4.82 11.95
CA ILE A 69 10.96 3.58 11.77
C ILE A 69 9.96 2.42 11.67
N ARG A 70 9.73 1.96 10.44
CA ARG A 70 8.87 0.83 10.12
C ARG A 70 9.63 -0.46 10.38
N GLY A 71 8.99 -1.45 11.01
CA GLY A 71 9.67 -2.72 11.25
C GLY A 71 9.33 -3.36 12.57
N GLY A 72 9.14 -2.52 13.60
CA GLY A 72 9.29 -3.00 14.95
C GLY A 72 10.74 -3.40 15.25
N LYS A 73 11.01 -3.79 16.50
CA LYS A 73 12.28 -4.43 16.91
C LYS A 73 11.91 -5.83 17.41
N GLU A 74 12.59 -6.86 16.90
CA GLU A 74 12.36 -8.27 17.29
C GLU A 74 10.90 -8.73 17.10
N GLY A 75 10.21 -8.24 16.07
CA GLY A 75 8.82 -8.61 15.79
C GLY A 75 7.79 -7.98 16.72
N LYS A 76 8.16 -6.97 17.52
CA LYS A 76 7.26 -6.16 18.35
C LYS A 76 7.22 -4.71 17.88
N PRO A 77 6.11 -3.98 18.08
CA PRO A 77 6.04 -2.55 17.79
C PRO A 77 7.20 -1.78 18.42
N TYR A 78 7.74 -0.80 17.71
CA TYR A 78 8.86 0.03 18.15
C TYR A 78 8.66 1.47 17.69
N ALA A 79 8.95 2.42 18.57
CA ALA A 79 8.92 3.84 18.27
C ALA A 79 9.95 4.56 19.15
N GLU A 80 10.80 5.42 18.58
CA GLU A 80 11.75 6.24 19.37
C GLU A 80 11.06 7.45 19.99
N GLY A 81 10.19 8.09 19.22
CA GLY A 81 9.32 9.17 19.67
C GLY A 81 7.92 9.04 19.06
N LEU A 82 7.00 9.88 19.53
CA LEU A 82 5.66 9.96 18.99
C LEU A 82 5.62 10.93 17.80
N VAL A 83 5.53 10.39 16.58
CA VAL A 83 5.48 11.19 15.36
C VAL A 83 4.03 11.64 15.11
N THR A 84 3.82 12.96 15.14
CA THR A 84 2.51 13.60 14.93
C THR A 84 2.50 14.62 13.79
N GLU A 85 3.62 14.71 13.06
CA GLU A 85 3.85 15.66 11.97
C GLU A 85 3.47 15.09 10.59
N GLY A 86 3.39 15.93 9.57
CA GLY A 86 3.10 15.50 8.20
C GLY A 86 1.71 14.88 8.08
N ILE A 87 1.59 13.76 7.37
CA ILE A 87 0.31 13.07 7.20
C ILE A 87 -0.19 12.46 8.52
N PHE A 88 0.69 12.22 9.50
CA PHE A 88 0.29 11.76 10.84
C PHE A 88 -0.57 12.80 11.58
N ASN A 89 -0.47 14.09 11.24
CA ASN A 89 -1.35 15.12 11.78
C ASN A 89 -2.81 15.01 11.27
N HIS A 90 -3.04 14.26 10.20
CA HIS A 90 -4.34 14.15 9.52
C HIS A 90 -4.99 12.78 9.70
N CYS A 91 -4.19 11.73 9.87
CA CYS A 91 -4.62 10.36 10.16
C CYS A 91 -3.55 9.69 11.02
N ARG A 92 -3.94 8.87 12.02
CA ARG A 92 -2.96 8.16 12.86
C ARG A 92 -2.26 7.01 12.13
N ASN A 93 -2.93 6.38 11.17
CA ASN A 93 -2.44 5.18 10.49
C ASN A 93 -2.39 5.32 8.94
N PRO A 94 -1.81 6.39 8.38
CA PRO A 94 -1.93 6.71 6.96
C PRO A 94 -1.21 5.69 6.05
N LEU A 95 -0.15 5.05 6.54
CA LEU A 95 0.51 3.95 5.82
C LEU A 95 -0.40 2.73 5.65
N TYR A 96 -1.18 2.41 6.67
CA TYR A 96 -2.14 1.31 6.63
C TYR A 96 -3.32 1.66 5.72
N VAL A 97 -3.82 2.90 5.77
CA VAL A 97 -4.84 3.41 4.83
C VAL A 97 -4.35 3.29 3.39
N GLY A 98 -3.13 3.73 3.12
CA GLY A 98 -2.55 3.60 1.79
C GLY A 98 -2.43 2.15 1.33
N ASN A 99 -2.04 1.23 2.21
CA ASN A 99 -2.02 -0.20 1.90
C ASN A 99 -3.41 -0.79 1.62
N ILE A 100 -4.42 -0.39 2.39
CA ILE A 100 -5.82 -0.80 2.15
C ILE A 100 -6.26 -0.37 0.76
N LEU A 101 -6.03 0.89 0.40
CA LEU A 101 -6.38 1.41 -0.92
C LEU A 101 -5.59 0.73 -2.03
N MET A 102 -4.29 0.45 -1.82
CA MET A 102 -3.50 -0.30 -2.78
C MET A 102 -4.08 -1.69 -3.04
N LEU A 103 -4.32 -2.50 -1.99
CA LEU A 103 -4.87 -3.84 -2.14
C LEU A 103 -6.30 -3.84 -2.70
N LEU A 104 -7.15 -2.93 -2.26
CA LEU A 104 -8.50 -2.78 -2.80
C LEU A 104 -8.46 -2.41 -4.28
N GLY A 105 -7.61 -1.46 -4.66
CA GLY A 105 -7.47 -1.01 -6.04
C GLY A 105 -6.93 -2.12 -6.95
N VAL A 106 -5.93 -2.91 -6.52
CA VAL A 106 -5.48 -4.06 -7.33
C VAL A 106 -6.50 -5.20 -7.36
N GLY A 107 -7.33 -5.38 -6.33
CA GLY A 107 -8.45 -6.33 -6.34
C GLY A 107 -9.55 -5.94 -7.33
N ILE A 108 -9.90 -4.64 -7.38
CA ILE A 108 -10.81 -4.07 -8.39
C ILE A 108 -10.17 -4.20 -9.79
N LEU A 109 -8.88 -3.88 -9.92
CA LEU A 109 -8.12 -4.01 -11.16
C LEU A 109 -8.03 -5.47 -11.63
N ALA A 110 -7.98 -6.45 -10.73
CA ALA A 110 -8.06 -7.86 -11.07
C ALA A 110 -9.46 -8.30 -11.49
N ASN A 111 -10.45 -7.40 -11.40
CA ASN A 111 -11.86 -7.66 -11.63
C ASN A 111 -12.39 -8.81 -10.76
N SER A 112 -11.89 -8.99 -9.53
CA SER A 112 -12.17 -10.18 -8.71
C SER A 112 -13.17 -9.88 -7.58
N LEU A 113 -14.40 -10.40 -7.72
CA LEU A 113 -15.43 -10.31 -6.68
C LEU A 113 -15.01 -11.01 -5.38
N VAL A 114 -14.44 -12.21 -5.46
CA VAL A 114 -13.96 -12.96 -4.29
C VAL A 114 -12.91 -12.15 -3.54
N TYR A 115 -11.99 -11.51 -4.26
CA TYR A 115 -10.96 -10.69 -3.64
C TYR A 115 -11.56 -9.50 -2.88
N VAL A 116 -12.44 -8.73 -3.54
CA VAL A 116 -13.03 -7.54 -2.94
C VAL A 116 -14.02 -7.88 -1.82
N ALA A 117 -14.82 -8.93 -1.97
CA ALA A 117 -15.88 -9.28 -1.02
C ALA A 117 -15.41 -10.14 0.16
N ILE A 118 -14.31 -10.88 0.02
CA ILE A 118 -13.82 -11.82 1.06
C ILE A 118 -12.42 -11.42 1.54
N VAL A 119 -11.48 -11.30 0.61
CA VAL A 119 -10.07 -11.09 0.95
C VAL A 119 -9.85 -9.71 1.59
N ILE A 120 -10.47 -8.65 1.06
CA ILE A 120 -10.37 -7.30 1.64
C ILE A 120 -10.97 -7.21 3.05
N PRO A 121 -12.17 -7.71 3.36
CA PRO A 121 -12.67 -7.74 4.74
C PRO A 121 -11.75 -8.48 5.73
N ILE A 122 -11.16 -9.62 5.32
CA ILE A 122 -10.17 -10.34 6.16
C ILE A 122 -8.94 -9.45 6.39
N PHE A 123 -8.43 -8.81 5.34
CA PHE A 123 -7.32 -7.87 5.45
C PHE A 123 -7.62 -6.72 6.42
N LEU A 124 -8.81 -6.11 6.32
CA LEU A 124 -9.27 -5.04 7.20
C LEU A 124 -9.33 -5.48 8.66
N PHE A 125 -9.83 -6.69 8.93
CA PHE A 125 -9.84 -7.26 10.28
C PHE A 125 -8.42 -7.44 10.85
N ILE A 126 -7.50 -8.00 10.05
CA ILE A 126 -6.10 -8.19 10.44
C ILE A 126 -5.44 -6.84 10.75
N TYR A 127 -5.65 -5.84 9.89
CA TYR A 127 -5.12 -4.50 10.07
C TYR A 127 -5.68 -3.79 11.29
N GLN A 128 -6.98 -3.94 11.56
CA GLN A 128 -7.59 -3.43 12.77
C GLN A 128 -6.95 -4.07 14.01
N ALA A 129 -6.68 -5.38 13.99
CA ALA A 129 -5.98 -6.05 15.09
C ALA A 129 -4.55 -5.51 15.27
N ILE A 130 -3.78 -5.39 14.20
CA ILE A 130 -2.41 -4.85 14.22
C ILE A 130 -2.38 -3.44 14.78
N VAL A 131 -3.23 -2.54 14.27
CA VAL A 131 -3.28 -1.14 14.71
C VAL A 131 -3.65 -1.06 16.19
N LEU A 132 -4.61 -1.86 16.68
CA LEU A 132 -4.94 -1.88 18.11
C LEU A 132 -3.77 -2.34 18.98
N ALA A 133 -2.96 -3.29 18.51
CA ALA A 133 -1.76 -3.72 19.23
C ALA A 133 -0.67 -2.64 19.24
N GLU A 134 -0.45 -1.95 18.11
CA GLU A 134 0.47 -0.82 18.03
C GLU A 134 0.02 0.36 18.90
N GLU A 135 -1.26 0.75 18.84
CA GLU A 135 -1.80 1.83 19.68
C GLU A 135 -1.72 1.48 21.17
N ASN A 136 -1.91 0.21 21.56
CA ASN A 136 -1.72 -0.23 22.94
C ASN A 136 -0.26 -0.08 23.39
N PHE A 137 0.70 -0.45 22.52
CA PHE A 137 2.11 -0.23 22.77
C PHE A 137 2.46 1.26 22.89
N LEU A 138 1.96 2.09 21.98
CA LEU A 138 2.20 3.54 22.00
C LEU A 138 1.61 4.19 23.26
N ARG A 139 0.41 3.78 23.68
CA ARG A 139 -0.18 4.24 24.94
C ARG A 139 0.66 3.84 26.14
N GLY A 140 1.13 2.59 26.20
CA GLY A 140 2.01 2.14 27.27
C GLY A 140 3.35 2.89 27.32
N LYS A 141 3.88 3.30 26.16
CA LYS A 141 5.17 3.99 26.07
C LYS A 141 5.08 5.51 26.29
N PHE A 142 4.07 6.17 25.75
CA PHE A 142 3.96 7.63 25.71
C PHE A 142 2.82 8.20 26.58
N GLY A 143 1.98 7.34 27.17
CA GLY A 143 0.93 7.71 28.12
C GLY A 143 0.02 8.83 27.61
N ALA A 144 -0.13 9.87 28.43
CA ALA A 144 -1.00 11.01 28.16
C ALA A 144 -0.69 11.71 26.82
N GLY A 145 0.57 11.74 26.37
CA GLY A 145 0.94 12.34 25.09
C GLY A 145 0.28 11.64 23.90
N PHE A 146 0.15 10.30 23.97
CA PHE A 146 -0.54 9.53 22.94
C PHE A 146 -2.06 9.70 23.02
N ASP A 147 -2.62 9.80 24.22
CA ASP A 147 -4.06 10.01 24.39
C ASP A 147 -4.49 11.40 23.88
N GLU A 148 -3.70 12.45 24.11
CA GLU A 148 -3.93 13.78 23.52
C GLU A 148 -3.85 13.77 22.00
N TYR A 149 -2.90 13.02 21.43
CA TYR A 149 -2.84 12.81 19.98
C TYR A 149 -4.09 12.09 19.46
N CYS A 150 -4.58 11.09 20.20
CA CYS A 150 -5.79 10.35 19.82
C CYS A 150 -7.05 11.20 19.78
N LYS A 151 -7.15 12.24 20.63
CA LYS A 151 -8.28 13.19 20.63
C LYS A 151 -8.27 14.12 19.42
N LYS A 152 -7.10 14.42 18.86
CA LYS A 152 -6.92 15.38 17.76
C LYS A 152 -7.08 14.74 16.38
N VAL A 153 -6.68 13.48 16.25
CA VAL A 153 -6.54 12.81 14.94
C VAL A 153 -7.30 11.49 14.87
N ASN A 154 -8.04 11.32 13.78
CA ASN A 154 -8.78 10.08 13.47
C ASN A 154 -7.85 8.89 13.23
N ARG A 155 -8.30 7.69 13.62
CA ARG A 155 -7.52 6.45 13.43
C ARG A 155 -7.28 6.11 11.96
N TRP A 156 -8.31 6.23 11.13
CA TRP A 156 -8.34 5.71 9.75
C TRP A 156 -8.64 6.78 8.70
N PHE A 157 -9.60 7.65 8.95
CA PHE A 157 -10.06 8.62 7.95
C PHE A 157 -9.23 9.90 8.00
N PRO A 158 -8.48 10.25 6.94
CA PRO A 158 -7.70 11.47 6.91
C PRO A 158 -8.60 12.71 7.02
N ASN A 159 -8.34 13.55 8.00
CA ASN A 159 -8.94 14.87 8.08
C ASN A 159 -8.19 15.80 7.12
N LEU A 160 -8.86 16.37 6.12
CA LEU A 160 -8.20 17.24 5.14
C LEU A 160 -8.01 18.68 5.65
N ARG A 161 -8.54 19.01 6.84
CA ARG A 161 -8.44 20.35 7.41
C ARG A 161 -6.98 20.69 7.71
N GLY A 162 -6.49 21.77 7.11
CA GLY A 162 -5.12 22.24 7.33
C GLY A 162 -4.06 21.49 6.52
N ILE A 163 -4.43 20.62 5.58
CA ILE A 163 -3.47 19.88 4.75
C ILE A 163 -2.56 20.81 3.94
N GLY A 164 -3.10 21.94 3.45
CA GLY A 164 -2.32 22.97 2.75
C GLY A 164 -1.23 23.59 3.64
N LYS A 165 -1.51 23.77 4.94
CA LYS A 165 -0.50 24.25 5.91
C LYS A 165 0.62 23.23 6.07
N THR A 166 0.28 21.93 6.16
CA THR A 166 1.27 20.85 6.26
C THR A 166 2.19 20.79 5.04
N PHE A 167 1.64 20.88 3.83
CA PHE A 167 2.46 20.90 2.62
C PHE A 167 3.27 22.20 2.48
N GLY A 168 2.76 23.33 2.97
CA GLY A 168 3.49 24.60 2.98
C GLY A 168 4.61 24.67 4.02
N SER A 169 4.48 23.95 5.15
CA SER A 169 5.44 24.00 6.25
C SER A 169 6.53 22.93 6.20
N MET A 170 6.43 21.95 5.29
CA MET A 170 7.32 20.80 5.24
C MET A 170 7.90 20.61 3.83
N GLN A 171 9.13 20.12 3.76
CA GLN A 171 9.76 19.76 2.49
C GLN A 171 9.68 18.25 2.26
N PHE A 172 9.31 17.85 1.05
CA PHE A 172 9.22 16.45 0.68
C PHE A 172 10.61 15.86 0.44
N ASN A 173 10.97 14.83 1.20
CA ASN A 173 12.23 14.12 1.04
C ASN A 173 12.11 13.00 -0.02
N TRP A 174 12.43 13.35 -1.27
CA TRP A 174 12.42 12.43 -2.42
C TRP A 174 13.36 11.24 -2.24
N LYS A 175 14.55 11.48 -1.68
CA LYS A 175 15.54 10.41 -1.48
C LYS A 175 15.02 9.36 -0.52
N ARG A 176 14.45 9.81 0.58
CA ARG A 176 13.83 8.95 1.58
C ARG A 176 12.68 8.15 0.98
N TRP A 177 11.79 8.77 0.20
CA TRP A 177 10.69 8.05 -0.43
C TRP A 177 11.19 6.90 -1.30
N ILE A 178 12.12 7.18 -2.22
CA ILE A 178 12.70 6.16 -3.12
C ILE A 178 13.36 5.03 -2.32
N LEU A 179 14.26 5.36 -1.39
CA LEU A 179 15.02 4.35 -0.63
C LEU A 179 14.17 3.48 0.30
N LYS A 180 13.06 4.03 0.80
CA LYS A 180 12.19 3.36 1.77
C LYS A 180 11.02 2.64 1.10
N GLU A 181 10.53 3.08 -0.07
CA GLU A 181 9.39 2.45 -0.77
C GLU A 181 9.74 1.58 -1.98
N HIS A 182 10.98 1.60 -2.49
CA HIS A 182 11.34 0.87 -3.72
C HIS A 182 10.86 -0.59 -3.77
N THR A 183 10.96 -1.38 -2.69
CA THR A 183 10.48 -2.76 -2.66
C THR A 183 8.96 -2.85 -2.83
N THR A 184 8.21 -2.02 -2.09
CA THR A 184 6.74 -1.97 -2.19
C THR A 184 6.31 -1.54 -3.59
N GLN A 185 6.93 -0.48 -4.13
CA GLN A 185 6.65 0.02 -5.47
C GLN A 185 6.93 -1.02 -6.55
N PHE A 186 8.06 -1.74 -6.42
CA PHE A 186 8.43 -2.78 -7.36
C PHE A 186 7.40 -3.93 -7.38
N ILE A 187 7.06 -4.49 -6.21
CA ILE A 187 6.06 -5.57 -6.10
C ILE A 187 4.71 -5.10 -6.64
N TRP A 188 4.30 -3.88 -6.29
CA TRP A 188 3.04 -3.28 -6.74
C TRP A 188 2.98 -3.10 -8.26
N LEU A 189 4.02 -2.54 -8.88
CA LEU A 189 4.09 -2.34 -10.33
C LEU A 189 4.14 -3.67 -11.09
N ILE A 190 4.83 -4.68 -10.56
CA ILE A 190 4.79 -6.04 -11.10
C ILE A 190 3.36 -6.59 -11.05
N GLY A 191 2.70 -6.49 -9.90
CA GLY A 191 1.32 -6.94 -9.72
C GLY A 191 0.37 -6.28 -10.73
N ILE A 192 0.43 -4.96 -10.86
CA ILE A 192 -0.35 -4.21 -11.86
C ILE A 192 -0.04 -4.69 -13.28
N THR A 193 1.24 -4.83 -13.63
CA THR A 193 1.66 -5.25 -14.97
C THR A 193 1.11 -6.63 -15.32
N LEU A 194 1.25 -7.59 -14.39
CA LEU A 194 0.75 -8.95 -14.57
C LEU A 194 -0.78 -8.96 -14.69
N ILE A 195 -1.49 -8.25 -13.82
CA ILE A 195 -2.95 -8.17 -13.89
C ILE A 195 -3.40 -7.53 -15.21
N LEU A 196 -2.81 -6.40 -15.60
CA LEU A 196 -3.17 -5.71 -16.84
C LEU A 196 -2.98 -6.61 -18.07
N LEU A 197 -1.84 -7.27 -18.18
CA LEU A 197 -1.48 -8.02 -19.37
C LEU A 197 -2.09 -9.43 -19.40
N LEU A 198 -2.36 -10.05 -18.24
CA LEU A 198 -2.95 -11.40 -18.17
C LEU A 198 -4.48 -11.38 -18.14
N ASN A 199 -5.11 -10.42 -17.45
CA ASN A 199 -6.56 -10.40 -17.30
C ASN A 199 -7.28 -9.62 -18.42
N TYR A 200 -6.58 -8.76 -19.17
CA TYR A 200 -7.16 -7.92 -20.21
C TYR A 200 -6.46 -8.10 -21.57
N PRO A 201 -6.80 -9.18 -22.31
CA PRO A 201 -6.25 -9.41 -23.64
C PRO A 201 -6.60 -8.31 -24.65
N GLU A 202 -7.63 -7.50 -24.38
CA GLU A 202 -8.01 -6.32 -25.17
C GLU A 202 -6.85 -5.33 -25.32
N LEU A 203 -5.98 -5.20 -24.31
CA LEU A 203 -4.85 -4.27 -24.31
C LEU A 203 -3.74 -4.68 -25.29
N THR A 204 -3.66 -5.96 -25.64
CA THR A 204 -2.64 -6.49 -26.56
C THR A 204 -3.21 -6.84 -27.92
N GLY A 205 -4.49 -6.54 -28.17
CA GLY A 205 -5.21 -6.96 -29.36
C GLY A 205 -5.31 -8.49 -29.45
N TYR A 206 -5.46 -9.17 -28.31
CA TYR A 206 -5.52 -10.62 -28.19
C TYR A 206 -4.26 -11.37 -28.70
N ASN A 207 -3.14 -10.66 -28.87
CA ASN A 207 -1.89 -11.25 -29.34
C ASN A 207 -1.01 -11.70 -28.17
N GLU A 208 -0.85 -13.03 -28.01
CA GLU A 208 -0.07 -13.61 -26.92
C GLU A 208 1.44 -13.33 -27.02
N ASN A 209 2.00 -13.34 -28.22
CA ASN A 209 3.42 -13.03 -28.43
C ASN A 209 3.72 -11.59 -28.01
N ARG A 210 2.85 -10.65 -28.39
CA ARG A 210 2.95 -9.24 -27.98
C ARG A 210 2.78 -9.10 -26.47
N ARG A 211 1.81 -9.80 -25.86
CA ARG A 211 1.62 -9.83 -24.40
C ARG A 211 2.89 -10.29 -23.69
N ASN A 212 3.43 -11.44 -24.07
CA ASN A 212 4.58 -12.05 -23.41
C ASN A 212 5.84 -11.19 -23.58
N LEU A 213 6.03 -10.59 -24.77
CA LEU A 213 7.10 -9.62 -25.01
C LEU A 213 6.98 -8.39 -24.09
N LEU A 214 5.78 -7.80 -23.99
CA LEU A 214 5.55 -6.64 -23.12
C LEU A 214 5.77 -6.98 -21.65
N ILE A 215 5.30 -8.15 -21.18
CA ILE A 215 5.58 -8.64 -19.83
C ILE A 215 7.10 -8.71 -19.61
N GLY A 216 7.84 -9.36 -20.51
CA GLY A 216 9.29 -9.52 -20.40
C GLY A 216 10.03 -8.18 -20.35
N VAL A 217 9.68 -7.25 -21.24
CA VAL A 217 10.28 -5.91 -21.30
C VAL A 217 9.99 -5.11 -20.02
N VAL A 218 8.71 -5.01 -19.62
CA VAL A 218 8.32 -4.19 -18.46
C VAL A 218 8.92 -4.78 -17.17
N LEU A 219 8.82 -6.09 -16.95
CA LEU A 219 9.40 -6.73 -15.77
C LEU A 219 10.94 -6.61 -15.75
N GLY A 220 11.59 -6.75 -16.91
CA GLY A 220 13.03 -6.55 -17.05
C GLY A 220 13.45 -5.13 -16.69
N THR A 221 12.76 -4.11 -17.21
CA THR A 221 13.02 -2.71 -16.89
C THR A 221 12.79 -2.42 -15.40
N LEU A 222 11.68 -2.89 -14.82
CA LEU A 222 11.40 -2.73 -13.39
C LEU A 222 12.50 -3.39 -12.53
N LEU A 223 12.99 -4.57 -12.93
CA LEU A 223 14.04 -5.28 -12.21
C LEU A 223 15.37 -4.51 -12.24
N LEU A 224 15.73 -3.95 -13.41
CA LEU A 224 16.92 -3.10 -13.53
C LEU A 224 16.82 -1.86 -12.64
N ILE A 225 15.67 -1.18 -12.63
CA ILE A 225 15.43 -0.04 -11.75
C ILE A 225 15.54 -0.45 -10.28
N TYR A 226 14.92 -1.56 -9.90
CA TYR A 226 14.99 -2.08 -8.52
C TYR A 226 16.43 -2.38 -8.11
N MET A 227 17.20 -3.04 -8.96
CA MET A 227 18.61 -3.35 -8.71
C MET A 227 19.47 -2.09 -8.60
N LEU A 228 19.24 -1.09 -9.45
CA LEU A 228 19.91 0.21 -9.37
C LEU A 228 19.62 0.90 -8.03
N VAL A 229 18.36 1.03 -7.63
CA VAL A 229 17.99 1.66 -6.35
C VAL A 229 18.57 0.88 -5.16
N ARG A 230 18.54 -0.46 -5.21
CA ARG A 230 19.13 -1.32 -4.18
C ARG A 230 20.65 -1.14 -4.10
N TYR A 231 21.32 -1.01 -5.23
CA TYR A 231 22.76 -0.72 -5.30
C TYR A 231 23.10 0.65 -4.70
N LEU A 232 22.35 1.71 -5.07
CA LEU A 232 22.52 3.06 -4.52
C LEU A 232 22.32 3.08 -2.99
N LYS A 233 21.34 2.31 -2.50
CA LYS A 233 21.10 2.13 -1.07
C LYS A 233 22.26 1.42 -0.36
N LYS A 234 22.83 0.36 -0.94
CA LYS A 234 23.91 -0.43 -0.34
C LYS A 234 25.25 0.32 -0.33
N THR A 235 25.53 1.10 -1.36
CA THR A 235 26.77 1.87 -1.48
C THR A 235 26.84 3.11 -0.60
N GLY A 236 25.74 3.49 0.06
CA GLY A 236 25.69 4.66 0.93
C GLY A 236 25.85 6.01 0.20
N LYS A 237 25.91 6.01 -1.14
CA LYS A 237 25.91 7.23 -1.97
C LYS A 237 24.59 7.99 -1.89
N PHE A 238 23.54 7.31 -1.44
CA PHE A 238 22.22 7.86 -1.17
C PHE A 238 21.90 7.63 0.31
N LYS A 239 22.43 8.49 1.19
CA LYS A 239 22.02 8.56 2.60
C LYS A 239 21.02 9.70 2.78
N GLU A 240 20.11 9.45 3.72
CA GLU A 240 19.20 10.46 4.27
C GLU A 240 19.97 11.44 5.15
#